data_AF-A0A183TKP9-F1
#
_entry.id   AF-A0A183TKP9-F1
#
_cell.length_a   1.000
_cell.length_b   1.000
_cell.length_c   1.000
_cell.angle_alpha   90.00
_cell.angle_beta   90.00
_cell.angle_gamma   90.00
#
_symmetry.space_group_name_H-M   'P 1'
#
loop_
_entity.id
_entity.type
_entity.pdbx_description
1 polymer ?
#
loop_
_entity_poly.entity_id
_entity_poly.type
_entity_poly.pdbx_seq_one_letter_code
_entity_poly.pdbx_strand_id
1 'polypeptide(L)'
;MQPKGRRPPTDTSGVMYRVNCLDCPSNYHGMTEKRRCTRMHEHALVVKRQDVRSHVTMRSLENNHRFNFDGVQVLGQAGSRLAREFIEVWQSDARQRRPTSALRDRQAPLAQDKRTNAKRG
;
A
#
# COMPACT_ATOMS: atom_id res chain seq x y z
N MET A 1 -16.86 39.01 18.15
CA MET A 1 -16.73 37.59 17.77
C MET A 1 -16.45 37.53 16.27
N GLN A 2 -15.30 37.05 15.83
CA GLN A 2 -15.02 36.86 14.41
C GLN A 2 -15.54 35.49 13.96
N PRO A 3 -16.14 35.35 12.77
CA PRO A 3 -16.52 34.04 12.26
C PRO A 3 -15.25 33.25 11.99
N LYS A 4 -15.17 32.04 12.55
CA LYS A 4 -14.13 31.05 12.23
C LYS A 4 -14.17 30.85 10.71
N GLY A 5 -13.09 31.30 10.04
CA GLY A 5 -13.00 31.32 8.59
C GLY A 5 -13.45 29.99 8.01
N ARG A 6 -14.47 30.05 7.13
CA ARG A 6 -14.81 28.91 6.28
C ARG A 6 -13.53 28.50 5.56
N ARG A 7 -13.05 27.28 5.83
CA ARG A 7 -11.91 26.73 5.11
C ARG A 7 -12.25 26.76 3.61
N PRO A 8 -11.32 27.15 2.73
CA PRO A 8 -11.56 27.10 1.30
C PRO A 8 -11.94 25.65 0.90
N PRO A 9 -12.92 25.46 -0.01
CA PRO A 9 -13.41 24.14 -0.42
C PRO A 9 -12.35 23.16 -0.93
N THR A 10 -11.16 23.67 -1.25
CA THR A 10 -10.01 22.92 -1.75
C THR A 10 -9.18 22.25 -0.65
N ASP A 11 -9.50 22.49 0.63
CA ASP A 11 -8.84 21.90 1.79
C ASP A 11 -9.46 20.54 2.15
N THR A 12 -9.49 19.61 1.19
CA THR A 12 -10.06 18.26 1.37
C THR A 12 -9.06 17.35 2.08
N SER A 13 -8.85 17.62 3.37
CA SER A 13 -8.29 16.66 4.33
C SER A 13 -9.31 15.56 4.64
N GLY A 14 -8.84 14.38 5.05
CA GLY A 14 -9.73 13.27 5.42
C GLY A 14 -10.41 12.70 4.18
N VAL A 15 -9.65 12.32 3.15
CA VAL A 15 -10.20 11.77 1.92
C VAL A 15 -9.63 10.40 1.60
N MET A 16 -10.45 9.58 0.98
CA MET A 16 -10.02 8.41 0.24
C MET A 16 -9.67 8.80 -1.18
N TYR A 17 -8.56 8.29 -1.66
CA TYR A 17 -8.06 8.57 -2.98
C TYR A 17 -7.56 7.32 -3.68
N ARG A 18 -7.51 7.43 -5.01
CA ARG A 18 -6.94 6.46 -5.93
C ARG A 18 -5.83 7.14 -6.73
N VAL A 19 -4.68 6.47 -6.80
CA VAL A 19 -3.56 6.82 -7.68
C VAL A 19 -3.41 5.71 -8.70
N ASN A 20 -3.50 6.08 -9.98
CA ASN A 20 -3.39 5.11 -11.06
C ASN A 20 -1.91 4.79 -11.33
N CYS A 21 -1.62 3.52 -11.59
CA CYS A 21 -0.40 3.14 -12.28
C CYS A 21 -0.50 3.61 -13.74
N LEU A 22 0.59 4.14 -14.28
CA LEU A 22 0.68 4.55 -15.68
C LEU A 22 1.00 3.40 -16.62
N ASP A 23 1.61 2.33 -16.08
CA ASP A 23 2.14 1.24 -16.89
C ASP A 23 1.28 -0.03 -16.81
N CYS A 24 0.25 -0.07 -15.95
CA CYS A 24 -0.72 -1.18 -15.90
C CYS A 24 -2.08 -0.77 -15.29
N PRO A 25 -3.13 -1.61 -15.39
CA PRO A 25 -4.46 -1.31 -14.82
C PRO A 25 -4.53 -1.27 -13.28
N SER A 26 -3.43 -1.61 -12.59
CA SER A 26 -3.38 -1.60 -11.12
C SER A 26 -3.47 -0.19 -10.56
N ASN A 27 -4.08 -0.06 -9.38
CA ASN A 27 -4.23 1.22 -8.70
C ASN A 27 -3.75 1.12 -7.26
N TYR A 28 -3.21 2.21 -6.75
CA TYR A 28 -2.96 2.38 -5.33
C TYR A 28 -4.14 3.13 -4.71
N HIS A 29 -4.71 2.57 -3.65
CA HIS A 29 -5.76 3.21 -2.88
C HIS A 29 -5.24 3.57 -1.50
N GLY A 30 -5.67 4.72 -0.97
CA GLY A 30 -5.29 5.14 0.36
C GLY A 30 -6.27 6.14 0.95
N MET A 31 -6.23 6.28 2.28
CA MET A 31 -6.86 7.39 2.98
C MET A 31 -5.78 8.36 3.47
N THR A 32 -6.12 9.64 3.57
CA THR A 32 -5.26 10.63 4.21
C THR A 32 -6.08 11.65 5.00
N GLU A 33 -5.62 11.94 6.21
CA GLU A 33 -6.08 13.09 6.99
C GLU A 33 -5.35 14.39 6.60
N LYS A 34 -4.26 14.29 5.84
CA LYS A 34 -3.55 15.46 5.31
C LYS A 34 -4.28 15.99 4.07
N ARG A 35 -3.92 17.22 3.66
CA ARG A 35 -4.27 17.72 2.33
C ARG A 35 -3.80 16.75 1.26
N ARG A 36 -4.66 16.47 0.28
CA ARG A 36 -4.34 15.59 -0.86
C ARG A 36 -3.01 15.95 -1.52
N CYS A 37 -2.77 17.23 -1.81
CA CYS A 37 -1.53 17.70 -2.42
C CYS A 37 -0.30 17.38 -1.57
N THR A 38 -0.36 17.62 -0.25
CA THR A 38 0.71 17.27 0.68
C THR A 38 1.00 15.78 0.67
N ARG A 39 -0.05 14.93 0.71
CA ARG A 39 0.13 13.47 0.68
C ARG A 39 0.74 12.99 -0.63
N MET A 40 0.36 13.55 -1.78
CA MET A 40 0.91 13.19 -3.08
C MET A 40 2.39 13.59 -3.19
N HIS A 41 2.75 14.78 -2.68
CA HIS A 41 4.14 15.21 -2.61
C HIS A 41 4.98 14.28 -1.73
N GLU A 42 4.49 13.90 -0.55
CA GLU A 42 5.14 12.92 0.32
C GLU A 42 5.36 11.58 -0.38
N HIS A 43 4.34 11.07 -1.09
CA HIS A 43 4.44 9.82 -1.86
C HIS A 43 5.50 9.90 -2.96
N ALA A 44 5.52 10.99 -3.73
CA ALA A 44 6.54 11.21 -4.76
C ALA A 44 7.96 11.22 -4.16
N LEU A 45 8.14 11.85 -2.99
CA LEU A 45 9.43 11.87 -2.29
C LEU A 45 9.87 10.48 -1.82
N VAL A 46 8.97 9.67 -1.24
CA VAL A 46 9.34 8.33 -0.75
C VAL A 46 9.61 7.36 -1.90
N VAL A 47 8.92 7.49 -3.03
CA VAL A 47 9.23 6.72 -4.25
C VAL A 47 10.59 7.13 -4.80
N LYS A 48 10.87 8.44 -4.88
CA LYS A 48 12.18 8.95 -5.33
C LYS A 48 13.33 8.49 -4.43
N ARG A 49 13.10 8.39 -3.12
CA ARG A 49 14.06 7.85 -2.15
C ARG A 49 14.15 6.33 -2.14
N GLN A 50 13.26 5.64 -2.87
CA GLN A 50 13.15 4.19 -2.87
C GLN A 50 12.97 3.61 -1.46
N ASP A 51 12.22 4.30 -0.60
CA ASP A 51 11.89 3.80 0.74
C ASP A 51 10.94 2.60 0.65
N VAL A 52 11.50 1.40 0.77
CA VAL A 52 10.78 0.11 0.68
C VAL A 52 9.74 -0.11 1.77
N ARG A 53 9.73 0.72 2.83
CA ARG A 53 8.68 0.68 3.87
C ARG A 53 7.35 1.24 3.35
N SER A 54 7.39 2.04 2.29
CA SER A 54 6.21 2.58 1.65
C SER A 54 5.63 1.58 0.65
N HIS A 55 4.35 1.26 0.81
CA HIS A 55 3.64 0.34 -0.09
C HIS A 55 3.60 0.84 -1.54
N VAL A 56 3.50 2.16 -1.75
CA VAL A 56 3.53 2.73 -3.12
C VAL A 56 4.93 2.59 -3.74
N THR A 57 5.98 2.68 -2.94
CA THR A 57 7.36 2.44 -3.39
C THR A 57 7.57 0.97 -3.70
N MET A 58 7.15 0.06 -2.83
CA MET A 58 7.25 -1.39 -3.07
C MET A 58 6.59 -1.79 -4.39
N ARG A 59 5.36 -1.31 -4.62
CA ARG A 59 4.63 -1.56 -5.89
C ARG A 59 5.30 -0.93 -7.11
N SER A 60 5.94 0.22 -6.94
CA SER A 60 6.69 0.90 -7.99
C SER A 60 7.95 0.10 -8.33
N LEU A 61 8.70 -0.39 -7.33
CA LEU A 61 9.95 -1.12 -7.52
C LEU A 61 9.76 -2.53 -8.06
N GLU A 62 8.74 -3.27 -7.60
CA GLU A 62 8.47 -4.66 -8.02
C GLU A 62 8.40 -4.82 -9.54
N ASN A 63 7.83 -3.84 -10.24
CA ASN A 63 7.60 -3.89 -11.69
C ASN A 63 8.17 -2.68 -12.43
N ASN A 64 9.00 -1.86 -11.77
CA ASN A 64 9.48 -0.57 -12.29
C ASN A 64 8.33 0.34 -12.82
N HIS A 65 7.20 0.33 -12.12
CA HIS A 65 6.00 1.07 -12.50
C HIS A 65 6.00 2.48 -11.94
N ARG A 66 5.39 3.40 -12.69
CA ARG A 66 5.20 4.81 -12.35
C ARG A 66 3.76 5.06 -11.93
N PHE A 67 3.60 5.91 -10.94
CA PHE A 67 2.31 6.32 -10.42
C PHE A 67 2.00 7.77 -10.79
N ASN A 68 0.77 8.04 -11.20
CA ASN A 68 0.31 9.39 -11.54
C ASN A 68 -0.13 10.17 -10.29
N PHE A 69 0.82 10.75 -9.56
CA PHE A 69 0.54 11.53 -8.35
C PHE A 69 -0.21 12.84 -8.62
N ASP A 70 -0.12 13.39 -9.83
CA ASP A 70 -0.84 14.61 -10.23
C ASP A 70 -2.30 14.33 -10.57
N GLY A 71 -2.59 13.17 -11.17
CA GLY A 71 -3.92 12.71 -11.56
C GLY A 71 -4.70 11.96 -10.48
N VAL A 72 -4.47 12.28 -9.20
CA VAL A 72 -5.11 11.59 -8.08
C VAL A 72 -6.63 11.84 -8.04
N GLN A 73 -7.41 10.75 -8.04
CA GLN A 73 -8.87 10.80 -7.97
C GLN A 73 -9.34 10.70 -6.52
N VAL A 74 -10.21 11.60 -6.09
CA VAL A 74 -10.91 11.49 -4.79
C VAL A 74 -12.09 10.54 -4.96
N LEU A 75 -12.14 9.50 -4.13
CA LEU A 75 -13.22 8.52 -4.14
C LEU A 75 -14.33 8.91 -3.15
N GLY A 76 -13.96 9.50 -2.02
CA GLY A 76 -14.91 9.93 -0.99
C GLY A 76 -14.21 10.61 0.18
N GLN A 77 -15.01 11.22 1.05
CA GLN A 77 -14.54 11.88 2.27
C GLN A 77 -14.71 10.96 3.49
N ALA A 78 -13.85 11.13 4.49
CA ALA A 78 -13.95 10.51 5.80
C ALA A 78 -15.33 10.81 6.40
N GLY A 79 -16.02 9.75 6.83
CA GLY A 79 -17.42 9.83 7.28
C GLY A 79 -18.47 9.49 6.23
N SER A 80 -18.10 9.37 4.95
CA SER A 80 -19.00 8.82 3.93
C SER A 80 -19.18 7.31 4.12
N ARG A 81 -20.35 6.77 3.71
CA ARG A 81 -20.61 5.33 3.68
C ARG A 81 -19.53 4.57 2.89
N LEU A 82 -19.13 5.11 1.75
CA LEU A 82 -18.04 4.57 0.93
C LEU A 82 -16.71 4.50 1.71
N ALA A 83 -16.42 5.53 2.52
CA ALA A 83 -15.22 5.53 3.33
C ALA A 83 -15.26 4.46 4.43
N ARG A 84 -16.43 4.20 5.01
CA ARG A 84 -16.59 3.12 5.98
C ARG A 84 -16.43 1.75 5.32
N GLU A 85 -17.12 1.50 4.21
CA GLU A 85 -17.06 0.24 3.46
C GLU A 85 -15.63 -0.06 2.98
N PHE A 86 -14.92 0.94 2.44
CA PHE A 86 -13.53 0.75 2.01
C PHE A 86 -12.59 0.46 3.19
N ILE A 87 -12.75 1.11 4.35
CA ILE A 87 -11.97 0.76 5.55
C ILE A 87 -12.26 -0.69 5.95
N GLU A 88 -13.53 -1.09 5.97
CA GLU A 88 -13.94 -2.45 6.34
C GLU A 88 -13.36 -3.51 5.39
N VAL A 89 -13.41 -3.28 4.07
CA VAL A 89 -12.80 -4.15 3.05
C VAL A 89 -11.28 -4.18 3.20
N TRP A 90 -10.61 -3.02 3.30
CA TRP A 90 -9.15 -2.94 3.45
C TRP A 90 -8.67 -3.66 4.72
N GLN A 91 -9.35 -3.45 5.85
CA GLN A 91 -9.01 -4.14 7.08
C GLN A 91 -9.27 -5.65 7.01
N SER A 92 -10.26 -6.09 6.23
CA SER A 92 -10.56 -7.50 6.06
C SER A 92 -9.54 -8.20 5.17
N ASP A 93 -9.08 -7.55 4.09
CA ASP A 93 -7.93 -8.00 3.29
C ASP A 93 -6.65 -8.08 4.14
N ALA A 94 -6.37 -7.06 4.95
CA ALA A 94 -5.24 -7.08 5.89
C ALA A 94 -5.35 -8.20 6.94
N ARG A 95 -6.56 -8.54 7.38
CA ARG A 95 -6.82 -9.68 8.29
C ARG A 95 -6.63 -11.03 7.62
N GLN A 96 -6.98 -11.17 6.34
CA GLN A 96 -6.72 -12.38 5.55
C GLN A 96 -5.22 -12.53 5.19
N ARG A 97 -4.48 -11.41 5.14
CA ARG A 97 -3.03 -11.36 4.92
C ARG A 97 -2.19 -11.47 6.18
N ARG A 98 -2.79 -11.44 7.38
CA ARG A 98 -2.09 -11.95 8.56
C ARG A 98 -1.82 -13.43 8.27
N PRO A 99 -0.57 -13.92 8.35
CA PRO A 99 -0.38 -15.35 8.33
C PRO A 99 -1.17 -15.87 9.52
N THR A 100 -2.27 -16.58 9.24
CA THR A 100 -2.71 -17.63 10.16
C THR A 100 -1.43 -18.39 10.48
N SER A 101 -1.11 -18.55 11.75
CA SER A 101 0.12 -19.15 12.27
C SER A 101 0.40 -20.60 11.80
N ALA A 102 -0.29 -21.08 10.77
CA ALA A 102 -0.24 -22.40 10.16
C ALA A 102 0.67 -22.51 8.91
N LEU A 103 1.50 -21.51 8.60
CA LEU A 103 2.50 -21.62 7.51
C LEU A 103 3.93 -21.30 8.02
N ARG A 104 4.32 -21.90 9.14
CA ARG A 104 5.72 -21.92 9.61
C ARG A 104 6.46 -23.26 9.38
N ASP A 105 5.82 -24.25 8.76
CA ASP A 105 6.41 -25.59 8.56
C ASP A 105 6.73 -25.93 7.10
N ARG A 106 7.29 -24.99 6.33
CA ARG A 106 7.84 -25.29 4.99
C ARG A 106 9.24 -24.71 4.73
N GLN A 107 10.07 -24.68 5.76
CA GLN A 107 11.51 -24.57 5.54
C GLN A 107 12.27 -25.44 6.56
N ALA A 108 12.10 -26.76 6.47
CA ALA A 108 13.08 -27.68 7.02
C ALA A 108 14.24 -27.78 6.02
N PRO A 109 15.51 -27.63 6.43
CA PRO A 109 16.64 -27.85 5.54
C PRO A 109 16.72 -29.35 5.20
N LEU A 110 16.78 -29.68 3.90
CA LEU A 110 17.14 -31.03 3.48
C LEU A 110 18.56 -31.32 3.98
N ALA A 111 18.64 -32.11 5.04
CA ALA A 111 19.87 -32.64 5.60
C ALA A 111 20.67 -33.38 4.51
N GLN A 112 21.97 -33.15 4.48
CA GLN A 112 22.91 -33.91 3.67
C GLN A 112 22.92 -35.37 4.16
N ASP A 113 22.37 -36.27 3.35
CA ASP A 113 22.43 -37.70 3.63
C ASP A 113 23.82 -38.22 3.26
N LYS A 114 24.77 -38.13 4.21
CA LYS A 114 25.98 -38.94 4.17
C LYS A 114 25.65 -40.31 4.75
N ARG A 115 25.16 -41.22 3.90
CA ARG A 115 25.26 -42.65 4.16
C ARG A 115 26.31 -43.29 3.26
N THR A 116 27.32 -43.79 3.95
CA THR A 116 28.29 -44.80 3.58
C THR A 116 27.62 -46.02 2.91
N ASN A 117 28.25 -46.65 1.92
CA ASN A 117 29.08 -47.85 2.10
C ASN A 117 29.48 -48.55 0.78
N ALA A 118 30.80 -48.78 0.63
CA ALA A 118 31.51 -49.95 0.08
C ALA A 118 31.19 -50.62 -1.29
N LYS A 119 32.31 -50.79 -2.04
CA LYS A 119 32.80 -51.99 -2.78
C LYS A 119 32.26 -52.30 -4.19
N ARG A 120 33.11 -52.09 -5.22
CA ARG A 120 33.78 -53.11 -6.07
C ARG A 120 34.17 -52.52 -7.44
N GLY A 121 35.39 -52.86 -7.88
CA GLY A 121 35.99 -52.50 -9.17
C GLY A 121 37.50 -52.52 -9.02
#